data_AF-A0A316AMK1-F1
#
_entry.id   AF-A0A316AMK1-F1
#
_cell.length_a   1.000
_cell.length_b   1.000
_cell.length_c   1.000
_cell.angle_alpha   90.00
_cell.angle_beta   90.00
_cell.angle_gamma   90.00
#
_symmetry.space_group_name_H-M   'P 1'
#
loop_
_entity.id
_entity.type
_entity.pdbx_description
1 polymer ?
#
loop_
_entity_poly.entity_id
_entity_poly.type
_entity_poly.pdbx_seq_one_letter_code
_entity_poly.pdbx_strand_id
1 'polypeptide(L)'
;MIKEHCFTDEWLEGFKKQKDHKRIDKIILEKMIYALHLLERLKSNGLHFVFKGGTSLVLLLESGNRFSIDIDIISKTDRKELEDILQKVIDSSNFTSVELDEHRSYKPGVPKAHYKFKFDSARQGSGTILLDILIEDSIYPDVIEKPVITKWIETENETMVTMPSIDSITGDKLTAFAPNTIGIPYFKGKDQQPFSMEICKQLFDLSKLFENIQNMEVVAASFQVFAEHEIFYRKKGTQEAKLTPEMVLQDTIDTCIILAKRDSGNDDEKAKFKELQKGIIAFGTGFLIAGNFRIDDAIPASARIAYLVAKIKVNDLSPIIYYEGQDIKDLMIEDKDWTFLNKLKKQPDKSSFFYWFKTVELLTAKK
;
A
#
# COMPACT_ATOMS: atom_id res chain seq x y z
N MET A 1 5.44 -23.90 -10.59
CA MET A 1 6.76 -23.32 -10.91
C MET A 1 6.57 -22.31 -12.01
N ILE A 2 7.05 -21.08 -11.80
CA ILE A 2 7.16 -20.07 -12.86
C ILE A 2 8.09 -20.61 -13.95
N LYS A 3 7.69 -20.47 -15.22
CA LYS A 3 8.43 -20.99 -16.37
C LYS A 3 9.71 -20.18 -16.61
N GLU A 4 10.79 -20.86 -17.01
CA GLU A 4 12.10 -20.24 -17.19
C GLU A 4 12.13 -19.08 -18.19
N HIS A 5 11.31 -19.15 -19.25
CA HIS A 5 11.27 -18.08 -20.25
C HIS A 5 10.82 -16.74 -19.64
N CYS A 6 10.10 -16.74 -18.51
CA CYS A 6 9.65 -15.51 -17.85
C CYS A 6 10.81 -14.65 -17.33
N PHE A 7 12.01 -15.24 -17.15
CA PHE A 7 13.19 -14.55 -16.66
C PHE A 7 14.09 -13.97 -17.77
N THR A 8 13.73 -14.13 -19.05
CA THR A 8 14.59 -13.72 -20.19
C THR A 8 14.35 -12.27 -20.65
N ASP A 9 15.29 -11.72 -21.44
CA ASP A 9 15.11 -10.36 -21.96
C ASP A 9 13.97 -10.27 -22.97
N GLU A 10 13.79 -11.32 -23.77
CA GLU A 10 12.74 -11.44 -24.77
C GLU A 10 11.34 -11.36 -24.15
N TRP A 11 11.12 -12.02 -23.00
CA TRP A 11 9.84 -11.95 -22.28
C TRP A 11 9.52 -10.53 -21.84
N LEU A 12 10.48 -9.82 -21.22
CA LEU A 12 10.22 -8.45 -20.75
C LEU A 12 10.05 -7.47 -21.92
N GLU A 13 10.80 -7.67 -23.01
CA GLU A 13 10.63 -6.89 -24.25
C GLU A 13 9.25 -7.12 -24.88
N GLY A 14 8.67 -8.32 -24.72
CA GLY A 14 7.29 -8.61 -25.10
C GLY A 14 6.30 -7.63 -24.50
N PHE A 15 6.42 -7.29 -23.21
CA PHE A 15 5.55 -6.31 -22.56
C PHE A 15 5.79 -4.89 -23.05
N LYS A 16 7.05 -4.48 -23.25
CA LYS A 16 7.36 -3.13 -23.76
C LYS A 16 6.79 -2.85 -25.14
N LYS A 17 6.60 -3.87 -25.97
CA LYS A 17 5.97 -3.74 -27.30
C LYS A 17 4.47 -3.42 -27.20
N GLN A 18 3.81 -3.77 -26.09
CA GLN A 18 2.39 -3.51 -25.88
C GLN A 18 2.15 -2.03 -25.56
N LYS A 19 1.12 -1.42 -26.18
CA LYS A 19 0.83 0.02 -26.08
C LYS A 19 0.72 0.52 -24.64
N ASP A 20 0.08 -0.27 -23.78
CA ASP A 20 -0.23 0.12 -22.40
C ASP A 20 0.98 -0.04 -21.46
N HIS A 21 2.03 -0.73 -21.91
CA HIS A 21 3.19 -1.11 -21.10
C HIS A 21 4.52 -0.56 -21.63
N LYS A 22 4.48 0.30 -22.66
CA LYS A 22 5.67 0.91 -23.28
C LYS A 22 6.57 1.67 -22.28
N ARG A 23 6.00 2.18 -21.20
CA ARG A 23 6.70 2.99 -20.19
C ARG A 23 7.21 2.19 -18.98
N ILE A 24 6.93 0.88 -18.93
CA ILE A 24 7.38 0.04 -17.82
C ILE A 24 8.90 0.01 -17.79
N ASP A 25 9.47 0.18 -16.60
CA ASP A 25 10.88 -0.07 -16.38
C ASP A 25 11.14 -1.58 -16.37
N LYS A 26 12.00 -2.06 -17.28
CA LYS A 26 12.34 -3.49 -17.38
C LYS A 26 13.00 -4.01 -16.11
N ILE A 27 13.78 -3.19 -15.43
CA ILE A 27 14.48 -3.58 -14.20
C ILE A 27 13.45 -3.82 -13.10
N ILE A 28 12.44 -2.96 -13.00
CA ILE A 28 11.37 -3.10 -12.01
C ILE A 28 10.49 -4.30 -12.35
N LEU A 29 10.17 -4.52 -13.64
CA LEU A 29 9.43 -5.70 -14.08
C LEU A 29 10.18 -7.01 -13.79
N GLU A 30 11.49 -7.08 -14.09
CA GLU A 30 12.35 -8.21 -13.74
C GLU A 30 12.29 -8.50 -12.25
N LYS A 31 12.50 -7.48 -11.42
CA LYS A 31 12.43 -7.62 -9.96
C LYS A 31 11.06 -8.09 -9.49
N MET A 32 9.96 -7.62 -10.08
CA MET A 32 8.63 -8.10 -9.71
C MET A 32 8.44 -9.59 -10.05
N ILE A 33 8.93 -10.06 -11.21
CA ILE A 33 8.90 -11.48 -11.56
C ILE A 33 9.70 -12.30 -10.53
N TYR A 34 10.89 -11.83 -10.14
CA TYR A 34 11.67 -12.47 -9.08
C TYR A 34 10.98 -12.40 -7.71
N ALA A 35 10.25 -11.33 -7.37
CA ALA A 35 9.45 -11.27 -6.16
C ALA A 35 8.33 -12.33 -6.16
N LEU A 36 7.61 -12.49 -7.26
CA LEU A 36 6.60 -13.53 -7.42
C LEU A 36 7.21 -14.94 -7.38
N HIS A 37 8.42 -15.11 -7.93
CA HIS A 37 9.20 -16.36 -7.83
C HIS A 37 9.57 -16.68 -6.38
N LEU A 38 10.06 -15.67 -5.63
CA LEU A 38 10.35 -15.84 -4.21
C LEU A 38 9.11 -16.28 -3.44
N LEU A 39 7.98 -15.60 -3.67
CA LEU A 39 6.70 -15.95 -3.05
C LEU A 39 6.26 -17.39 -3.36
N GLU A 40 6.35 -17.81 -4.63
CA GLU A 40 6.05 -19.18 -5.07
C GLU A 40 6.95 -20.20 -4.35
N ARG A 41 8.26 -19.92 -4.29
CA ARG A 41 9.27 -20.83 -3.74
C ARG A 41 9.19 -20.94 -2.23
N LEU A 42 8.88 -19.85 -1.51
CA LEU A 42 8.63 -19.88 -0.07
C LEU A 42 7.47 -20.84 0.24
N LYS A 43 6.36 -20.70 -0.47
CA LYS A 43 5.18 -21.58 -0.27
C LYS A 43 5.48 -23.03 -0.65
N SER A 44 6.13 -23.25 -1.79
CA SER A 44 6.45 -24.58 -2.30
C SER A 44 7.45 -25.35 -1.42
N ASN A 45 8.33 -24.63 -0.71
CA ASN A 45 9.26 -25.22 0.26
C ASN A 45 8.67 -25.36 1.68
N GLY A 46 7.35 -25.16 1.83
CA GLY A 46 6.62 -25.46 3.05
C GLY A 46 6.53 -24.31 4.07
N LEU A 47 6.91 -23.08 3.71
CA LEU A 47 6.71 -21.95 4.62
C LEU A 47 5.21 -21.64 4.75
N HIS A 48 4.74 -21.58 6.00
CA HIS A 48 3.41 -21.11 6.34
C HIS A 48 3.44 -19.61 6.64
N PHE A 49 2.70 -18.83 5.86
CA PHE A 49 2.69 -17.37 5.99
C PHE A 49 1.40 -16.75 5.43
N VAL A 50 1.16 -15.49 5.81
CA VAL A 50 0.18 -14.60 5.18
C VAL A 50 0.93 -13.52 4.38
N PHE A 51 0.72 -13.48 3.07
CA PHE A 51 1.33 -12.49 2.17
C PHE A 51 0.59 -11.17 2.22
N LYS A 52 1.29 -10.07 2.50
CA LYS A 52 0.72 -8.73 2.67
C LYS A 52 1.53 -7.65 1.94
N GLY A 53 1.31 -6.40 2.32
CA GLY A 53 2.10 -5.27 1.83
C GLY A 53 1.72 -4.82 0.42
N GLY A 54 2.54 -3.94 -0.17
CA GLY A 54 2.25 -3.33 -1.48
C GLY A 54 2.26 -4.34 -2.62
N THR A 55 3.11 -5.36 -2.54
CA THR A 55 3.27 -6.36 -3.61
C THR A 55 2.09 -7.32 -3.67
N SER A 56 1.41 -7.59 -2.55
CA SER A 56 0.19 -8.40 -2.52
C SER A 56 -0.92 -7.86 -3.42
N LEU A 57 -0.94 -6.55 -3.67
CA LEU A 57 -1.95 -5.90 -4.51
C LEU A 57 -1.88 -6.33 -5.98
N VAL A 58 -0.76 -6.91 -6.44
CA VAL A 58 -0.66 -7.45 -7.80
C VAL A 58 -1.52 -8.71 -8.00
N LEU A 59 -1.81 -9.45 -6.92
CA LEU A 59 -2.67 -10.64 -6.94
C LEU A 59 -4.12 -10.30 -6.54
N LEU A 60 -4.31 -9.26 -5.73
CA LEU A 60 -5.64 -8.85 -5.26
C LEU A 60 -6.41 -8.01 -6.28
N LEU A 61 -5.72 -7.16 -7.05
CA LEU A 61 -6.35 -6.24 -7.99
C LEU A 61 -6.10 -6.67 -9.43
N GLU A 62 -7.17 -6.75 -10.22
CA GLU A 62 -7.07 -7.12 -11.65
C GLU A 62 -6.37 -6.07 -12.49
N SER A 63 -6.48 -4.79 -12.11
CA SER A 63 -5.88 -3.66 -12.82
C SER A 63 -5.63 -2.45 -11.92
N GLY A 64 -4.95 -1.43 -12.46
CA GLY A 64 -4.77 -0.15 -11.77
C GLY A 64 -3.76 -0.16 -10.62
N ASN A 65 -3.05 -1.26 -10.42
CA ASN A 65 -1.97 -1.45 -9.47
C ASN A 65 -0.64 -0.84 -9.96
N ARG A 66 0.34 -0.81 -9.06
CA ARG A 66 1.71 -0.34 -9.32
C ARG A 66 2.71 -1.47 -9.09
N PHE A 67 3.92 -1.30 -9.59
CA PHE A 67 5.01 -2.19 -9.24
C PHE A 67 5.41 -1.98 -7.77
N SER A 68 5.65 -3.11 -7.11
CA SER A 68 6.27 -3.24 -5.80
C SER A 68 7.15 -4.49 -5.87
N ILE A 69 8.32 -4.43 -5.22
CA ILE A 69 9.40 -5.41 -5.43
C ILE A 69 9.82 -6.12 -4.15
N ASP A 70 9.26 -5.72 -3.02
CA ASP A 70 9.55 -6.31 -1.71
C ASP A 70 8.46 -7.35 -1.38
N ILE A 71 8.84 -8.45 -0.73
CA ILE A 71 7.90 -9.46 -0.25
C ILE A 71 7.69 -9.23 1.25
N ASP A 72 6.50 -8.79 1.63
CA ASP A 72 6.09 -8.63 3.02
C ASP A 72 5.22 -9.82 3.45
N ILE A 73 5.63 -10.55 4.47
CA ILE A 73 4.87 -11.68 5.02
C ILE A 73 4.72 -11.60 6.54
N ILE A 74 3.66 -12.25 7.05
CA ILE A 74 3.51 -12.57 8.47
C ILE A 74 3.67 -14.08 8.62
N SER A 75 4.55 -14.52 9.51
CA SER A 75 4.77 -15.94 9.79
C SER A 75 5.22 -16.13 11.22
N LYS A 76 4.73 -17.16 11.90
CA LYS A 76 5.19 -17.54 13.25
C LYS A 76 6.27 -18.61 13.26
N THR A 77 6.78 -18.99 12.09
CA THR A 77 7.86 -19.98 11.96
C THR A 77 9.07 -19.52 12.76
N ASP A 78 9.66 -20.44 13.52
CA ASP A 78 10.84 -20.11 14.32
C ASP A 78 12.04 -19.81 13.42
N ARG A 79 13.02 -19.07 13.97
CA ARG A 79 14.15 -18.58 13.18
C ARG A 79 14.94 -19.71 12.50
N LYS A 80 15.17 -20.84 13.19
CA LYS A 80 16.00 -21.91 12.65
C LYS A 80 15.27 -22.61 11.50
N GLU A 81 14.00 -22.97 11.73
CA GLU A 81 13.16 -23.55 10.68
C GLU A 81 13.03 -22.61 9.48
N LEU A 82 12.83 -21.32 9.73
CA LEU A 82 12.76 -20.30 8.69
C LEU A 82 14.04 -20.29 7.85
N GLU A 83 15.22 -20.13 8.48
CA GLU A 83 16.51 -20.07 7.79
C GLU A 83 16.80 -21.37 7.01
N ASP A 84 16.43 -22.54 7.54
CA ASP A 84 16.52 -23.82 6.84
C ASP A 84 15.62 -23.84 5.57
N ILE A 85 14.41 -23.26 5.64
CA ILE A 85 13.52 -23.13 4.47
C ILE A 85 14.09 -22.13 3.46
N LEU A 86 14.62 -20.98 3.90
CA LEU A 86 15.21 -19.99 2.99
C LEU A 86 16.40 -20.58 2.22
N GLN A 87 17.19 -21.47 2.84
CA GLN A 87 18.27 -22.16 2.13
C GLN A 87 17.72 -23.12 1.06
N LYS A 88 16.66 -23.89 1.35
CA LYS A 88 16.00 -24.73 0.34
C LYS A 88 15.43 -23.91 -0.82
N VAL A 89 14.97 -22.68 -0.55
CA VAL A 89 14.55 -21.75 -1.61
C VAL A 89 15.72 -21.45 -2.54
N ILE A 90 16.92 -21.16 -2.02
CA ILE A 90 18.12 -20.96 -2.86
C ILE A 90 18.40 -22.19 -3.72
N ASP A 91 18.40 -23.38 -3.11
CA ASP A 91 18.75 -24.64 -3.79
C ASP A 91 17.75 -25.04 -4.89
N SER A 92 16.53 -24.48 -4.88
CA SER A 92 15.42 -24.85 -5.77
C SER A 92 14.90 -23.71 -6.64
N SER A 93 15.66 -22.61 -6.78
CA SER A 93 15.20 -21.40 -7.48
C SER A 93 16.30 -20.72 -8.30
N ASN A 94 16.00 -19.52 -8.79
CA ASN A 94 16.91 -18.71 -9.61
C ASN A 94 17.67 -17.67 -8.76
N PHE A 95 17.62 -17.83 -7.43
CA PHE A 95 18.38 -17.00 -6.48
C PHE A 95 19.75 -17.62 -6.22
N THR A 96 20.77 -16.78 -6.12
CA THR A 96 22.16 -17.18 -5.93
C THR A 96 22.59 -17.15 -4.46
N SER A 97 21.99 -16.28 -3.65
CA SER A 97 22.21 -16.27 -2.19
C SER A 97 21.08 -15.58 -1.43
N VAL A 98 21.03 -15.85 -0.11
CA VAL A 98 20.21 -15.13 0.86
C VAL A 98 21.09 -14.59 1.98
N GLU A 99 20.89 -13.33 2.35
CA GLU A 99 21.64 -12.66 3.42
C GLU A 99 20.69 -12.02 4.43
N LEU A 100 20.94 -12.24 5.72
CA LEU A 100 20.22 -11.58 6.81
C LEU A 100 20.71 -10.12 6.95
N ASP A 101 19.79 -9.17 7.00
CA ASP A 101 20.09 -7.79 7.37
C ASP A 101 20.12 -7.66 8.90
N GLU A 102 21.28 -7.98 9.50
CA GLU A 102 21.47 -8.01 10.95
C GLU A 102 21.21 -6.65 11.64
N HIS A 103 21.35 -5.54 10.91
CA HIS A 103 21.14 -4.20 11.48
C HIS A 103 19.66 -3.94 11.80
N ARG A 104 18.76 -4.52 11.02
CA ARG A 104 17.31 -4.28 11.13
C ARG A 104 16.54 -5.48 11.70
N SER A 105 17.14 -6.66 11.68
CA SER A 105 16.47 -7.91 12.07
C SER A 105 16.66 -8.28 13.53
N TYR A 106 15.65 -8.95 14.11
CA TYR A 106 15.67 -9.52 15.45
C TYR A 106 16.04 -8.50 16.55
N LYS A 107 15.64 -7.24 16.38
CA LYS A 107 15.85 -6.18 17.37
C LYS A 107 14.72 -6.19 18.42
N PRO A 108 14.98 -5.72 19.65
CA PRO A 108 13.92 -5.51 20.63
C PRO A 108 12.84 -4.58 20.09
N GLY A 109 11.58 -4.80 20.49
CA GLY A 109 10.43 -4.02 20.05
C GLY A 109 9.55 -4.81 19.11
N VAL A 110 9.67 -4.55 17.80
CA VAL A 110 8.87 -5.21 16.77
C VAL A 110 9.58 -6.48 16.29
N PRO A 111 8.97 -7.67 16.38
CA PRO A 111 9.61 -8.94 16.01
C PRO A 111 9.68 -9.07 14.48
N LYS A 112 10.66 -8.42 13.87
CA LYS A 112 10.86 -8.40 12.41
C LYS A 112 12.18 -9.03 12.00
N ALA A 113 12.20 -9.66 10.84
CA ALA A 113 13.40 -10.09 10.15
C ALA A 113 13.37 -9.62 8.70
N HIS A 114 14.55 -9.25 8.20
CA HIS A 114 14.76 -8.70 6.88
C HIS A 114 15.85 -9.50 6.18
N TYR A 115 15.52 -10.13 5.06
CA TYR A 115 16.43 -10.93 4.25
C TYR A 115 16.58 -10.32 2.85
N LYS A 116 17.76 -10.52 2.25
CA LYS A 116 18.08 -10.07 0.89
C LYS A 116 18.38 -11.28 0.03
N PHE A 117 17.54 -11.52 -0.97
CA PHE A 117 17.72 -12.58 -1.96
C PHE A 117 18.41 -12.01 -3.20
N LYS A 118 19.60 -12.50 -3.53
CA LYS A 118 20.36 -12.08 -4.71
C LYS A 118 20.08 -13.00 -5.89
N PHE A 119 20.05 -12.44 -7.10
CA PHE A 119 19.91 -13.19 -8.35
C PHE A 119 20.78 -12.57 -9.43
N ASP A 120 21.10 -13.34 -10.46
CA ASP A 120 21.86 -12.84 -11.60
C ASP A 120 20.90 -12.19 -12.61
N SER A 121 21.15 -10.92 -12.90
CA SER A 121 20.40 -10.18 -13.92
C SER A 121 21.23 -10.15 -15.19
N ALA A 122 20.67 -10.63 -16.30
CA ALA A 122 21.29 -10.50 -17.62
C ALA A 122 21.53 -9.03 -18.02
N ARG A 123 20.95 -8.06 -17.31
CA ARG A 123 21.02 -6.62 -17.61
C ARG A 123 21.88 -5.82 -16.65
N GLN A 124 21.81 -6.13 -15.34
CA GLN A 124 22.48 -5.36 -14.29
C GLN A 124 23.62 -6.12 -13.60
N GLY A 125 23.96 -7.32 -14.09
CA GLY A 125 24.89 -8.22 -13.42
C GLY A 125 24.20 -8.95 -12.27
N SER A 126 23.81 -8.22 -11.22
CA SER A 126 23.08 -8.79 -10.07
C SER A 126 21.89 -7.93 -9.64
N GLY A 127 20.82 -8.59 -9.23
CA GLY A 127 19.61 -7.98 -8.65
C GLY A 127 19.38 -8.45 -7.21
N THR A 128 18.45 -7.81 -6.52
CA THR A 128 18.07 -8.18 -5.15
C THR A 128 16.58 -7.99 -4.93
N ILE A 129 15.97 -8.96 -4.23
CA ILE A 129 14.61 -8.92 -3.69
C ILE A 129 14.70 -8.88 -2.16
N LEU A 130 13.92 -8.00 -1.53
CA LEU A 130 13.83 -7.94 -0.08
C LEU A 130 12.68 -8.81 0.40
N LEU A 131 12.93 -9.59 1.45
CA LEU A 131 11.93 -10.35 2.19
C LEU A 131 11.83 -9.77 3.59
N ASP A 132 10.69 -9.14 3.89
CA ASP A 132 10.37 -8.54 5.17
C ASP A 132 9.33 -9.42 5.88
N ILE A 133 9.69 -9.92 7.06
CA ILE A 133 8.91 -10.89 7.82
C ILE A 133 8.53 -10.27 9.16
N LEU A 134 7.24 -10.22 9.47
CA LEU A 134 6.74 -10.02 10.83
C LEU A 134 6.56 -11.40 11.49
N ILE A 135 7.30 -11.65 12.57
CA ILE A 135 7.39 -12.96 13.22
C ILE A 135 6.31 -13.11 14.29
N GLU A 136 5.05 -13.23 13.86
CA GLU A 136 3.86 -13.31 14.72
C GLU A 136 2.74 -14.11 14.06
N ASP A 137 1.66 -14.37 14.82
CA ASP A 137 0.39 -14.82 14.22
C ASP A 137 -0.27 -13.68 13.44
N SER A 138 -0.99 -14.06 12.37
CA SER A 138 -1.75 -13.09 11.59
C SER A 138 -2.95 -12.57 12.38
N ILE A 139 -3.10 -11.25 12.43
CA ILE A 139 -4.23 -10.56 13.07
C ILE A 139 -5.26 -10.04 12.07
N TYR A 140 -5.17 -10.41 10.79
CA TYR A 140 -6.19 -10.03 9.81
C TYR A 140 -7.52 -10.72 10.14
N PRO A 141 -8.64 -9.97 10.19
CA PRO A 141 -9.95 -10.53 10.51
C PRO A 141 -10.47 -11.46 9.41
N ASP A 142 -10.04 -11.25 8.16
CA ASP A 142 -10.44 -12.03 7.01
C ASP A 142 -9.26 -12.26 6.06
N VAL A 143 -9.07 -13.52 5.65
CA VAL A 143 -8.00 -13.98 4.77
C VAL A 143 -8.58 -14.84 3.65
N ILE A 144 -7.96 -14.78 2.49
CA ILE A 144 -8.32 -15.52 1.29
C ILE A 144 -7.11 -16.26 0.75
N GLU A 145 -7.36 -17.23 -0.13
CA GLU A 145 -6.31 -17.87 -0.92
C GLU A 145 -6.41 -17.42 -2.38
N LYS A 146 -5.26 -17.07 -2.97
CA LYS A 146 -5.14 -16.71 -4.39
C LYS A 146 -3.98 -17.46 -5.01
N PRO A 147 -4.08 -17.86 -6.29
CA PRO A 147 -2.94 -18.41 -6.99
C PRO A 147 -1.91 -17.30 -7.26
N VAL A 148 -0.62 -17.64 -7.25
CA VAL A 148 0.46 -16.76 -7.71
C VAL A 148 0.43 -16.71 -9.25
N ILE A 149 -0.59 -16.06 -9.80
CA ILE A 149 -0.82 -15.89 -11.23
C ILE A 149 -1.06 -14.41 -11.49
N THR A 150 -0.31 -13.89 -12.46
CA THR A 150 -0.51 -12.55 -12.99
C THR A 150 -0.20 -12.58 -14.48
N LYS A 151 -0.57 -11.54 -15.23
CA LYS A 151 -0.20 -11.43 -16.65
C LYS A 151 1.32 -11.34 -16.90
N TRP A 152 2.13 -11.17 -15.86
CA TRP A 152 3.57 -10.95 -15.95
C TRP A 152 4.39 -12.23 -15.95
N ILE A 153 3.77 -13.35 -15.55
CA ILE A 153 4.41 -14.65 -15.39
C ILE A 153 3.53 -15.72 -16.00
N GLU A 154 4.15 -16.79 -16.46
CA GLU A 154 3.49 -18.04 -16.76
C GLU A 154 3.94 -19.11 -15.77
N THR A 155 3.00 -19.92 -15.29
CA THR A 155 3.27 -21.00 -14.34
C THR A 155 2.93 -22.35 -14.97
N GLU A 156 3.63 -23.40 -14.54
CA GLU A 156 3.30 -24.79 -14.88
C GLU A 156 2.15 -25.33 -14.03
N ASN A 157 2.12 -24.94 -12.75
CA ASN A 157 1.15 -25.36 -11.76
C ASN A 157 0.75 -24.15 -10.91
N GLU A 158 -0.48 -24.18 -10.37
CA GLU A 158 -0.96 -23.13 -9.48
C GLU A 158 -0.35 -23.30 -8.08
N THR A 159 0.27 -22.24 -7.57
CA THR A 159 0.72 -22.17 -6.18
C THR A 159 -0.23 -21.23 -5.42
N MET A 160 -1.01 -21.77 -4.49
CA MET A 160 -1.96 -20.99 -3.69
C MET A 160 -1.25 -20.34 -2.50
N VAL A 161 -1.45 -19.05 -2.31
CA VAL A 161 -0.92 -18.30 -1.16
C VAL A 161 -2.05 -17.68 -0.36
N THR A 162 -1.91 -17.70 0.96
CA THR A 162 -2.83 -17.06 1.89
C THR A 162 -2.49 -15.57 1.98
N MET A 163 -3.50 -14.71 1.93
CA MET A 163 -3.35 -13.26 1.97
C MET A 163 -4.59 -12.61 2.59
N PRO A 164 -4.52 -11.39 3.13
CA PRO A 164 -5.72 -10.67 3.55
C PRO A 164 -6.65 -10.41 2.36
N SER A 165 -7.96 -10.38 2.60
CA SER A 165 -8.91 -9.88 1.62
C SER A 165 -8.69 -8.39 1.34
N ILE A 166 -9.32 -7.88 0.26
CA ILE A 166 -9.29 -6.45 -0.09
C ILE A 166 -9.72 -5.58 1.08
N ASP A 167 -10.79 -5.97 1.79
CA ASP A 167 -11.31 -5.24 2.93
C ASP A 167 -10.33 -5.24 4.10
N SER A 168 -9.75 -6.41 4.42
CA SER A 168 -8.73 -6.55 5.46
C SER A 168 -7.46 -5.74 5.16
N ILE A 169 -6.90 -5.82 3.95
CA ILE A 169 -5.66 -5.08 3.62
C ILE A 169 -5.90 -3.57 3.55
N THR A 170 -7.13 -3.14 3.23
CA THR A 170 -7.50 -1.72 3.25
C THR A 170 -7.36 -1.15 4.66
N GLY A 171 -7.93 -1.83 5.66
CA GLY A 171 -7.84 -1.40 7.06
C GLY A 171 -6.39 -1.31 7.58
N ASP A 172 -5.56 -2.31 7.27
CA ASP A 172 -4.13 -2.31 7.59
C ASP A 172 -3.40 -1.14 6.90
N LYS A 173 -3.60 -0.95 5.59
CA LYS A 173 -2.94 0.14 4.84
C LYS A 173 -3.33 1.54 5.31
N LEU A 174 -4.54 1.73 5.85
CA LEU A 174 -4.94 3.01 6.43
C LEU A 174 -4.00 3.43 7.58
N THR A 175 -3.51 2.48 8.38
CA THR A 175 -2.56 2.77 9.47
C THR A 175 -1.23 3.34 8.95
N ALA A 176 -0.82 2.97 7.73
CA ALA A 176 0.37 3.50 7.09
C ALA A 176 0.17 4.89 6.47
N PHE A 177 -1.07 5.31 6.20
CA PHE A 177 -1.42 6.60 5.59
C PHE A 177 -1.88 7.65 6.63
N ALA A 178 -1.06 7.83 7.66
CA ALA A 178 -1.27 8.80 8.74
C ALA A 178 0.08 9.38 9.19
N PRO A 179 0.62 10.38 8.47
CA PRO A 179 2.02 10.78 8.55
C PRO A 179 2.42 11.58 9.80
N ASN A 180 1.45 12.10 10.57
CA ASN A 180 1.71 12.81 11.82
C ASN A 180 1.43 11.94 13.07
N THR A 181 1.05 10.68 12.88
CA THR A 181 0.74 9.72 13.96
C THR A 181 1.53 8.42 13.77
N ILE A 182 0.87 7.30 13.46
CA ILE A 182 1.50 5.98 13.38
C ILE A 182 1.99 5.58 11.99
N GLY A 183 1.58 6.31 10.96
CA GLY A 183 1.90 5.99 9.59
C GLY A 183 3.32 6.41 9.17
N ILE A 184 3.52 6.43 7.86
CA ILE A 184 4.78 6.83 7.24
C ILE A 184 4.99 8.32 7.43
N PRO A 185 6.03 8.76 8.18
CA PRO A 185 6.23 10.17 8.45
C PRO A 185 6.71 10.92 7.20
N TYR A 186 6.53 12.24 7.17
CA TYR A 186 7.08 13.10 6.11
C TYR A 186 8.60 12.98 5.99
N PHE A 187 9.29 12.86 7.13
CA PHE A 187 10.74 12.76 7.22
C PHE A 187 11.13 11.64 8.18
N LYS A 188 12.23 10.92 7.87
CA LYS A 188 12.72 9.81 8.70
C LYS A 188 14.24 9.80 8.77
N GLY A 189 14.77 9.31 9.89
CA GLY A 189 16.20 9.15 10.13
C GLY A 189 16.89 10.43 10.58
N LYS A 190 18.19 10.33 10.89
CA LYS A 190 19.00 11.47 11.38
C LYS A 190 19.11 12.60 10.35
N ASP A 191 19.17 12.23 9.07
CA ASP A 191 19.34 13.18 7.97
C ASP A 191 18.02 13.82 7.50
N GLN A 192 16.91 13.58 8.22
CA GLN A 192 15.57 14.07 7.86
C GLN A 192 15.22 13.76 6.39
N GLN A 193 15.50 12.53 5.96
CA GLN A 193 15.24 12.10 4.59
C GLN A 193 13.73 12.20 4.28
N PRO A 194 13.32 12.80 3.15
CA PRO A 194 11.92 12.85 2.76
C PRO A 194 11.35 11.46 2.44
N PHE A 195 10.19 11.15 3.01
CA PHE A 195 9.44 9.90 2.80
C PHE A 195 8.09 10.13 2.12
N SER A 196 7.88 11.32 1.54
CA SER A 196 6.62 11.70 0.89
C SER A 196 6.23 10.81 -0.29
N MET A 197 7.19 10.22 -1.01
CA MET A 197 6.91 9.22 -2.06
C MET A 197 6.23 7.98 -1.48
N GLU A 198 6.67 7.51 -0.31
CA GLU A 198 6.09 6.35 0.36
C GLU A 198 4.67 6.65 0.87
N ILE A 199 4.42 7.87 1.37
CA ILE A 199 3.06 8.35 1.68
C ILE A 199 2.17 8.33 0.42
N CYS A 200 2.67 8.80 -0.71
CA CYS A 200 1.92 8.84 -1.98
C CYS A 200 1.63 7.45 -2.53
N LYS A 201 2.54 6.47 -2.33
CA LYS A 201 2.27 5.06 -2.63
C LYS A 201 1.10 4.53 -1.81
N GLN A 202 0.99 4.86 -0.51
CA GLN A 202 -0.17 4.45 0.28
C GLN A 202 -1.47 5.09 -0.21
N LEU A 203 -1.46 6.39 -0.54
CA LEU A 203 -2.63 7.07 -1.12
C LEU A 203 -3.11 6.39 -2.41
N PHE A 204 -2.18 6.07 -3.30
CA PHE A 204 -2.48 5.38 -4.55
C PHE A 204 -3.08 4.00 -4.30
N ASP A 205 -2.40 3.18 -3.48
CA ASP A 205 -2.81 1.81 -3.15
C ASP A 205 -4.21 1.81 -2.50
N LEU A 206 -4.43 2.67 -1.51
CA LEU A 206 -5.72 2.81 -0.83
C LEU A 206 -6.82 3.27 -1.78
N SER A 207 -6.53 4.20 -2.70
CA SER A 207 -7.54 4.63 -3.68
C SER A 207 -7.96 3.50 -4.61
N LYS A 208 -7.07 2.54 -4.89
CA LYS A 208 -7.38 1.39 -5.74
C LYS A 208 -8.12 0.28 -5.00
N LEU A 209 -7.76 0.08 -3.74
CA LEU A 209 -8.51 -0.80 -2.84
C LEU A 209 -9.93 -0.27 -2.60
N PHE A 210 -10.09 1.04 -2.40
CA PHE A 210 -11.38 1.69 -2.20
C PHE A 210 -12.40 1.30 -3.28
N GLU A 211 -11.97 1.28 -4.55
CA GLU A 211 -12.79 0.92 -5.72
C GLU A 211 -13.37 -0.51 -5.65
N ASN A 212 -12.89 -1.35 -4.73
CA ASN A 212 -13.23 -2.77 -4.62
C ASN A 212 -13.73 -3.19 -3.22
N ILE A 213 -13.90 -2.26 -2.28
CA ILE A 213 -14.39 -2.57 -0.92
C ILE A 213 -15.79 -3.19 -0.98
N GLN A 214 -15.98 -4.32 -0.30
CA GLN A 214 -17.28 -4.99 -0.22
C GLN A 214 -17.86 -4.95 1.19
N ASN A 215 -17.02 -4.99 2.21
CA ASN A 215 -17.44 -5.09 3.61
C ASN A 215 -16.74 -4.04 4.49
N MET A 216 -17.51 -3.02 4.90
CA MET A 216 -16.99 -1.92 5.72
C MET A 216 -16.69 -2.36 7.17
N GLU A 217 -17.40 -3.36 7.69
CA GLU A 217 -17.14 -3.93 9.01
C GLU A 217 -15.75 -4.60 9.07
N VAL A 218 -15.37 -5.33 8.02
CA VAL A 218 -14.03 -5.95 7.91
C VAL A 218 -12.94 -4.88 7.79
N VAL A 219 -13.17 -3.82 6.99
CA VAL A 219 -12.23 -2.68 6.90
C VAL A 219 -12.03 -2.03 8.26
N ALA A 220 -13.11 -1.72 8.97
CA ALA A 220 -13.07 -1.06 10.27
C ALA A 220 -12.41 -1.95 11.35
N ALA A 221 -12.75 -3.24 11.40
CA ALA A 221 -12.15 -4.20 12.33
C ALA A 221 -10.65 -4.36 12.09
N SER A 222 -10.24 -4.47 10.81
CA SER A 222 -8.83 -4.55 10.43
C SER A 222 -8.08 -3.26 10.81
N PHE A 223 -8.62 -2.09 10.48
CA PHE A 223 -8.02 -0.82 10.88
C PHE A 223 -7.83 -0.74 12.40
N GLN A 224 -8.86 -1.10 13.17
CA GLN A 224 -8.82 -1.01 14.63
C GLN A 224 -7.69 -1.87 15.21
N VAL A 225 -7.62 -3.15 14.84
CA VAL A 225 -6.63 -4.08 15.40
C VAL A 225 -5.20 -3.69 15.00
N PHE A 226 -4.97 -3.28 13.75
CA PHE A 226 -3.64 -2.84 13.31
C PHE A 226 -3.23 -1.50 13.92
N ALA A 227 -4.15 -0.55 14.06
CA ALA A 227 -3.85 0.74 14.68
C ALA A 227 -3.46 0.57 16.16
N GLU A 228 -4.20 -0.25 16.92
CA GLU A 228 -3.86 -0.57 18.31
C GLU A 228 -2.49 -1.24 18.42
N HIS A 229 -2.19 -2.16 17.52
CA HIS A 229 -0.94 -2.90 17.48
C HIS A 229 0.27 -1.99 17.17
N GLU A 230 0.16 -1.12 16.18
CA GLU A 230 1.21 -0.14 15.83
C GLU A 230 1.41 0.91 16.94
N ILE A 231 0.31 1.38 17.56
CA ILE A 231 0.39 2.27 18.74
C ILE A 231 1.14 1.59 19.88
N PHE A 232 0.86 0.30 20.13
CA PHE A 232 1.53 -0.48 21.17
C PHE A 232 3.04 -0.59 20.91
N TYR A 233 3.44 -0.84 19.66
CA TYR A 233 4.86 -0.87 19.29
C TYR A 233 5.58 0.45 19.51
N ARG A 234 4.92 1.58 19.22
CA ARG A 234 5.49 2.92 19.45
C ARG A 234 5.64 3.24 20.94
N LYS A 235 4.67 2.86 21.78
CA LYS A 235 4.73 3.06 23.25
C LYS A 235 5.89 2.32 23.93
N LYS A 236 6.33 1.19 23.37
CA LYS A 236 7.53 0.48 23.86
C LYS A 236 8.83 1.24 23.58
N GLY A 237 8.81 2.25 22.70
CA GLY A 237 10.01 2.99 22.26
C GLY A 237 10.14 4.42 22.80
N THR A 238 9.05 5.10 23.18
CA THR A 238 9.07 6.51 23.65
C THR A 238 7.96 6.82 24.66
N GLN A 239 8.20 7.81 25.54
CA GLN A 239 7.15 8.46 26.36
C GLN A 239 6.39 9.49 25.50
N GLU A 240 5.68 9.03 24.47
CA GLU A 240 4.84 9.91 23.65
C GLU A 240 3.39 9.99 24.17
N ALA A 241 2.70 11.05 23.77
CA ALA A 241 1.29 11.31 24.05
C ALA A 241 0.42 10.05 23.82
N LYS A 242 -0.71 9.94 24.53
CA LYS A 242 -1.67 8.83 24.37
C LYS A 242 -2.30 8.85 22.97
N LEU A 243 -1.59 8.33 21.97
CA LEU A 243 -2.12 8.07 20.64
C LEU A 243 -3.31 7.11 20.76
N THR A 244 -4.34 7.37 19.97
CA THR A 244 -5.54 6.55 19.83
C THR A 244 -5.82 6.28 18.35
N PRO A 245 -6.52 5.19 18.01
CA PRO A 245 -6.94 4.94 16.63
C PRO A 245 -7.75 6.11 16.02
N GLU A 246 -8.54 6.82 16.84
CA GLU A 246 -9.28 7.99 16.37
C GLU A 246 -8.37 9.14 15.91
N MET A 247 -7.24 9.37 16.60
CA MET A 247 -6.24 10.36 16.18
C MET A 247 -5.60 9.98 14.83
N VAL A 248 -5.42 8.69 14.56
CA VAL A 248 -4.89 8.18 13.28
C VAL A 248 -5.89 8.47 12.16
N LEU A 249 -7.18 8.19 12.37
CA LEU A 249 -8.24 8.54 11.41
C LEU A 249 -8.27 10.06 11.15
N GLN A 250 -8.12 10.88 12.20
CA GLN A 250 -8.09 12.33 12.05
C GLN A 250 -6.88 12.79 11.22
N ASP A 251 -5.68 12.27 11.50
CA ASP A 251 -4.46 12.58 10.75
C ASP A 251 -4.58 12.20 9.26
N THR A 252 -5.23 11.08 8.95
CA THR A 252 -5.56 10.73 7.56
C THR A 252 -6.50 11.76 6.91
N ILE A 253 -7.57 12.19 7.60
CA ILE A 253 -8.48 13.23 7.08
C ILE A 253 -7.71 14.54 6.85
N ASP A 254 -6.90 14.97 7.80
CA ASP A 254 -6.13 16.21 7.73
C ASP A 254 -5.14 16.17 6.56
N THR A 255 -4.49 15.02 6.34
CA THR A 255 -3.62 14.79 5.17
C THR A 255 -4.39 14.88 3.85
N CYS A 256 -5.60 14.33 3.79
CA CYS A 256 -6.48 14.46 2.63
C CYS A 256 -6.94 15.91 2.39
N ILE A 257 -7.20 16.67 3.46
CA ILE A 257 -7.55 18.11 3.40
C ILE A 257 -6.38 18.91 2.83
N ILE A 258 -5.13 18.64 3.24
CA ILE A 258 -3.94 19.31 2.70
C ILE A 258 -3.87 19.15 1.17
N LEU A 259 -4.10 17.93 0.66
CA LEU A 259 -4.15 17.66 -0.78
C LEU A 259 -5.28 18.43 -1.49
N ALA A 260 -6.47 18.50 -0.88
CA ALA A 260 -7.62 19.21 -1.43
C ALA A 260 -7.45 20.75 -1.41
N LYS A 261 -6.79 21.28 -0.39
CA LYS A 261 -6.45 22.70 -0.28
C LYS A 261 -5.40 23.10 -1.32
N ARG A 262 -4.43 22.24 -1.62
CA ARG A 262 -3.22 22.59 -2.39
C ARG A 262 -2.48 23.73 -1.67
N ASP A 263 -2.02 24.76 -2.40
CA ASP A 263 -1.33 25.93 -1.82
C ASP A 263 -2.22 26.92 -1.05
N SER A 264 -3.52 26.62 -0.85
CA SER A 264 -4.46 27.51 -0.15
C SER A 264 -4.55 27.27 1.36
N GLY A 265 -3.66 26.47 1.96
CA GLY A 265 -3.60 26.23 3.40
C GLY A 265 -2.84 27.29 4.20
N ASN A 266 -2.70 27.07 5.51
CA ASN A 266 -1.74 27.81 6.34
C ASN A 266 -0.27 27.43 5.98
N ASP A 267 0.73 28.07 6.59
CA ASP A 267 2.13 27.86 6.18
C ASP A 267 2.65 26.44 6.45
N ASP A 268 2.19 25.78 7.51
CA ASP A 268 2.51 24.36 7.78
C ASP A 268 1.85 23.44 6.74
N GLU A 269 0.56 23.65 6.46
CA GLU A 269 -0.18 22.90 5.44
C GLU A 269 0.46 23.06 4.05
N LYS A 270 0.91 24.27 3.70
CA LYS A 270 1.63 24.54 2.44
C LYS A 270 2.97 23.81 2.40
N ALA A 271 3.73 23.78 3.49
CA ALA A 271 5.00 23.07 3.56
C ALA A 271 4.78 21.56 3.37
N LYS A 272 3.81 20.98 4.09
CA LYS A 272 3.40 19.57 3.92
C LYS A 272 2.91 19.28 2.51
N PHE A 273 2.11 20.17 1.92
CA PHE A 273 1.63 20.03 0.54
C PHE A 273 2.80 19.99 -0.46
N LYS A 274 3.80 20.86 -0.31
CA LYS A 274 5.00 20.84 -1.16
C LYS A 274 5.74 19.51 -1.08
N GLU A 275 5.85 18.92 0.11
CA GLU A 275 6.45 17.59 0.26
C GLU A 275 5.62 16.49 -0.38
N LEU A 276 4.29 16.49 -0.20
CA LEU A 276 3.39 15.56 -0.90
C LEU A 276 3.49 15.73 -2.42
N GLN A 277 3.56 16.96 -2.92
CA GLN A 277 3.69 17.24 -4.35
C GLN A 277 4.99 16.66 -4.93
N LYS A 278 6.12 16.80 -4.21
CA LYS A 278 7.37 16.13 -4.59
C LYS A 278 7.20 14.61 -4.60
N GLY A 279 6.51 14.05 -3.61
CA GLY A 279 6.22 12.62 -3.51
C GLY A 279 5.38 12.10 -4.69
N ILE A 280 4.33 12.83 -5.07
CA ILE A 280 3.47 12.51 -6.23
C ILE A 280 4.30 12.50 -7.52
N ILE A 281 5.14 13.53 -7.72
CA ILE A 281 6.00 13.62 -8.91
C ILE A 281 7.01 12.47 -8.95
N ALA A 282 7.68 12.17 -7.83
CA ALA A 282 8.66 11.10 -7.74
C ALA A 282 8.02 9.71 -7.96
N PHE A 283 6.84 9.49 -7.41
CA PHE A 283 6.10 8.24 -7.59
C PHE A 283 5.61 8.06 -9.04
N GLY A 284 5.08 9.12 -9.66
CA GLY A 284 4.44 9.09 -10.96
C GLY A 284 5.35 8.84 -12.17
N THR A 285 6.68 8.79 -11.99
CA THR A 285 7.65 8.71 -13.11
C THR A 285 8.29 7.36 -13.34
N GLY A 286 8.07 6.34 -12.48
CA GLY A 286 8.75 5.04 -12.66
C GLY A 286 8.09 3.80 -12.06
N PHE A 287 7.13 3.94 -11.15
CA PHE A 287 6.59 2.78 -10.40
C PHE A 287 5.25 2.26 -10.91
N LEU A 288 4.61 2.96 -11.85
CA LEU A 288 3.27 2.62 -12.32
C LEU A 288 3.33 1.56 -13.43
N ILE A 289 2.46 0.55 -13.31
CA ILE A 289 2.27 -0.49 -14.34
C ILE A 289 1.66 0.10 -15.62
N ALA A 290 0.74 1.05 -15.44
CA ALA A 290 0.06 1.77 -16.50
C ALA A 290 -0.36 3.16 -16.02
N GLY A 291 -0.58 4.06 -16.97
CA GLY A 291 -1.06 5.42 -16.68
C GLY A 291 0.00 6.34 -16.08
N ASN A 292 -0.47 7.40 -15.42
CA ASN A 292 0.35 8.34 -14.64
C ASN A 292 -0.37 8.60 -13.31
N PHE A 293 0.35 9.10 -12.31
CA PHE A 293 -0.25 9.61 -11.08
C PHE A 293 0.25 11.02 -10.83
N ARG A 294 -0.66 11.99 -10.97
CA ARG A 294 -0.41 13.42 -10.84
C ARG A 294 -1.29 14.00 -9.75
N ILE A 295 -1.11 15.29 -9.46
CA ILE A 295 -1.94 15.99 -8.47
C ILE A 295 -3.44 15.90 -8.77
N ASP A 296 -3.81 15.90 -10.06
CA ASP A 296 -5.21 15.79 -10.47
C ASP A 296 -5.77 14.38 -10.27
N ASP A 297 -4.93 13.35 -10.12
CA ASP A 297 -5.32 11.98 -9.74
C ASP A 297 -5.31 11.81 -8.20
N ALA A 298 -4.39 12.50 -7.51
CA ALA A 298 -4.24 12.44 -6.07
C ALA A 298 -5.41 13.09 -5.31
N ILE A 299 -6.10 14.06 -5.91
CA ILE A 299 -7.25 14.75 -5.28
C ILE A 299 -8.51 13.86 -5.24
N PRO A 300 -8.94 13.21 -6.34
CA PRO A 300 -9.98 12.19 -6.28
C PRO A 300 -9.60 11.04 -5.33
N ALA A 301 -8.34 10.60 -5.36
CA ALA A 301 -7.83 9.58 -4.44
C ALA A 301 -8.01 10.00 -2.98
N SER A 302 -7.58 11.22 -2.61
CA SER A 302 -7.72 11.71 -1.23
C SER A 302 -9.18 11.90 -0.81
N ALA A 303 -10.07 12.28 -1.74
CA ALA A 303 -11.50 12.39 -1.47
C ALA A 303 -12.13 11.03 -1.11
N ARG A 304 -11.78 9.96 -1.85
CA ARG A 304 -12.19 8.58 -1.54
C ARG A 304 -11.74 8.16 -0.14
N ILE A 305 -10.49 8.43 0.20
CA ILE A 305 -9.92 8.03 1.49
C ILE A 305 -10.53 8.84 2.64
N ALA A 306 -10.76 10.14 2.44
CA ALA A 306 -11.45 10.97 3.43
C ALA A 306 -12.86 10.44 3.71
N TYR A 307 -13.60 10.00 2.68
CA TYR A 307 -14.93 9.42 2.85
C TYR A 307 -14.88 8.09 3.60
N LEU A 308 -13.97 7.19 3.21
CA LEU A 308 -13.75 5.91 3.88
C LEU A 308 -13.46 6.09 5.37
N VAL A 309 -12.52 6.97 5.69
CA VAL A 309 -12.07 7.22 7.06
C VAL A 309 -13.15 7.94 7.88
N ALA A 310 -13.93 8.84 7.29
CA ALA A 310 -15.06 9.46 7.96
C ALA A 310 -16.12 8.44 8.37
N LYS A 311 -16.45 7.48 7.49
CA LYS A 311 -17.35 6.37 7.82
C LYS A 311 -16.87 5.57 9.02
N ILE A 312 -15.60 5.16 9.03
CA ILE A 312 -14.99 4.45 10.18
C ILE A 312 -15.06 5.33 11.44
N LYS A 313 -14.67 6.61 11.34
CA LYS A 313 -14.60 7.54 12.47
C LYS A 313 -15.95 7.76 13.14
N VAL A 314 -17.04 7.84 12.36
CA VAL A 314 -18.40 8.02 12.92
C VAL A 314 -19.12 6.69 13.20
N ASN A 315 -18.44 5.57 12.97
CA ASN A 315 -18.97 4.20 13.05
C ASN A 315 -20.20 3.98 12.15
N ASP A 316 -20.19 4.58 10.97
CA ASP A 316 -21.14 4.26 9.89
C ASP A 316 -20.53 3.18 9.00
N LEU A 317 -20.90 1.93 9.27
CA LEU A 317 -20.40 0.75 8.56
C LEU A 317 -21.32 0.32 7.41
N SER A 318 -22.25 1.18 6.97
CA SER A 318 -23.02 0.88 5.77
C SER A 318 -22.10 0.72 4.55
N PRO A 319 -22.52 -0.01 3.50
CA PRO A 319 -21.74 -0.12 2.27
C PRO A 319 -21.31 1.24 1.68
N ILE A 320 -20.17 1.25 0.98
CA ILE A 320 -19.68 2.42 0.28
C ILE A 320 -20.68 2.82 -0.83
N ILE A 321 -21.04 4.10 -0.85
CA ILE A 321 -21.77 4.70 -1.96
C ILE A 321 -20.75 5.16 -2.99
N TYR A 322 -20.62 4.40 -4.08
CA TYR A 322 -19.69 4.69 -5.15
C TYR A 322 -20.20 5.80 -6.06
N TYR A 323 -19.28 6.67 -6.50
CA TYR A 323 -19.57 7.64 -7.54
C TYR A 323 -19.64 6.96 -8.90
N GLU A 324 -20.82 6.92 -9.49
CA GLU A 324 -21.14 6.30 -10.79
C GLU A 324 -21.67 7.34 -11.79
N GLY A 325 -21.37 8.62 -11.57
CA GLY A 325 -21.86 9.73 -12.42
C GLY A 325 -23.10 10.43 -11.88
N GLN A 326 -23.39 10.31 -10.58
CA GLN A 326 -24.52 10.99 -9.95
C GLN A 326 -24.45 12.52 -10.19
N ASP A 327 -25.61 13.16 -10.34
CA ASP A 327 -25.66 14.61 -10.52
C ASP A 327 -25.29 15.33 -9.21
N ILE A 328 -24.30 16.20 -9.30
CA ILE A 328 -23.80 17.00 -8.18
C ILE A 328 -24.19 18.48 -8.29
N LYS A 329 -24.95 18.88 -9.32
CA LYS A 329 -25.27 20.29 -9.63
C LYS A 329 -25.94 21.03 -8.48
N ASP A 330 -26.79 20.37 -7.73
CA ASP A 330 -27.53 21.01 -6.62
C ASP A 330 -26.88 20.76 -5.26
N LEU A 331 -25.87 19.89 -5.19
CA LEU A 331 -25.13 19.63 -3.96
C LEU A 331 -24.23 20.81 -3.59
N MET A 332 -24.27 21.24 -2.34
CA MET A 332 -23.47 22.35 -1.82
C MET A 332 -23.04 22.08 -0.38
N ILE A 333 -21.75 22.30 -0.10
CA ILE A 333 -21.22 22.24 1.27
C ILE A 333 -21.43 23.59 1.92
N GLU A 334 -22.29 23.65 2.94
CA GLU A 334 -22.65 24.89 3.65
C GLU A 334 -21.83 25.12 4.93
N ASP A 335 -21.27 24.07 5.54
CA ASP A 335 -20.43 24.21 6.73
C ASP A 335 -19.20 25.08 6.40
N LYS A 336 -19.07 26.20 7.13
CA LYS A 336 -18.09 27.26 6.88
C LYS A 336 -16.66 26.73 6.85
N ASP A 337 -16.33 25.75 7.68
CA ASP A 337 -14.99 25.16 7.77
C ASP A 337 -14.63 24.36 6.52
N TRP A 338 -15.64 23.95 5.74
CA TRP A 338 -15.52 23.05 4.59
C TRP A 338 -15.93 23.67 3.26
N THR A 339 -16.49 24.89 3.25
CA THR A 339 -16.94 25.59 2.03
C THR A 339 -15.87 25.69 0.94
N PHE A 340 -14.58 25.68 1.30
CA PHE A 340 -13.47 25.69 0.34
C PHE A 340 -13.49 24.48 -0.61
N LEU A 341 -14.10 23.36 -0.22
CA LEU A 341 -14.23 22.15 -1.04
C LEU A 341 -15.21 22.32 -2.21
N ASN A 342 -16.13 23.29 -2.15
CA ASN A 342 -17.05 23.59 -3.27
C ASN A 342 -16.29 23.93 -4.56
N LYS A 343 -15.02 24.36 -4.49
CA LYS A 343 -14.16 24.58 -5.66
C LYS A 343 -13.93 23.30 -6.47
N LEU A 344 -13.95 22.13 -5.84
CA LEU A 344 -13.72 20.84 -6.48
C LEU A 344 -14.84 20.48 -7.48
N LYS A 345 -16.05 21.02 -7.28
CA LYS A 345 -17.19 20.84 -8.21
C LYS A 345 -16.86 21.31 -9.65
N LYS A 346 -15.91 22.23 -9.79
CA LYS A 346 -15.44 22.75 -11.09
C LYS A 346 -14.42 21.84 -11.79
N GLN A 347 -13.84 20.86 -11.10
CA GLN A 347 -12.87 19.94 -11.70
C GLN A 347 -13.53 19.02 -12.74
N PRO A 348 -12.77 18.50 -13.72
CA PRO A 348 -13.29 17.51 -14.67
C PRO A 348 -13.80 16.23 -13.99
N ASP A 349 -12.99 15.67 -13.07
CA ASP A 349 -13.41 14.56 -12.23
C ASP A 349 -14.35 15.07 -11.11
N LYS A 350 -15.61 14.66 -11.20
CA LYS A 350 -16.67 15.06 -10.28
C LYS A 350 -16.69 14.24 -8.98
N SER A 351 -16.03 13.08 -8.97
CA SER A 351 -15.98 12.16 -7.84
C SER A 351 -15.32 12.81 -6.62
N SER A 352 -14.32 13.67 -6.85
CA SER A 352 -13.64 14.44 -5.80
C SER A 352 -14.64 15.22 -4.94
N PHE A 353 -15.52 16.01 -5.57
CA PHE A 353 -16.50 16.79 -4.85
C PHE A 353 -17.58 15.91 -4.22
N PHE A 354 -18.05 14.88 -4.93
CA PHE A 354 -19.05 13.95 -4.42
C PHE A 354 -18.62 13.29 -3.11
N TYR A 355 -17.42 12.70 -3.08
CA TYR A 355 -16.93 12.03 -1.88
C TYR A 355 -16.68 13.02 -0.73
N TRP A 356 -16.13 14.20 -1.01
CA TRP A 356 -15.99 15.24 0.01
C TRP A 356 -17.34 15.73 0.56
N PHE A 357 -18.36 15.86 -0.28
CA PHE A 357 -19.71 16.18 0.17
C PHE A 357 -20.23 15.12 1.13
N LYS A 358 -20.09 13.82 0.80
CA LYS A 358 -20.44 12.71 1.70
C LYS A 358 -19.61 12.69 2.99
N THR A 359 -18.32 12.96 2.91
CA THR A 359 -17.44 13.11 4.08
C THR A 359 -17.97 14.19 5.02
N VAL A 360 -18.30 15.37 4.50
CA VAL A 360 -18.80 16.47 5.32
C VAL A 360 -20.16 16.14 5.93
N GLU A 361 -21.10 15.58 5.15
CA GLU A 361 -22.39 15.11 5.69
C GLU A 361 -22.20 14.20 6.91
N LEU A 362 -21.28 13.24 6.84
CA LEU A 362 -21.01 12.32 7.96
C LEU A 362 -20.40 13.03 9.18
N LEU A 363 -19.41 13.89 8.95
CA LEU A 363 -18.68 14.55 10.04
C LEU A 363 -19.48 15.67 10.72
N THR A 364 -20.48 16.23 10.05
CA THR A 364 -21.30 17.33 10.59
C THR A 364 -22.71 16.92 11.01
N ALA A 365 -23.18 15.71 10.66
CA ALA A 365 -24.52 15.23 11.05
C ALA A 365 -24.80 15.17 12.57
N LYS A 366 -23.77 15.29 13.41
CA LYS A 366 -23.87 15.32 14.89
C LYS A 366 -23.61 16.71 15.51
N LYS A 367 -23.35 17.74 14.70
CA LYS A 367 -23.35 19.13 15.15
C LYS A 367 -24.78 19.65 15.18
#